data_AF-A0A1G5XGI1-F1
#
_entry.id   AF-A0A1G5XGI1-F1
#
_cell.length_a   1.000
_cell.length_b   1.000
_cell.length_c   1.000
_cell.angle_alpha   90.00
_cell.angle_beta   90.00
_cell.angle_gamma   90.00
#
_symmetry.space_group_name_H-M   'P 1'
#
loop_
_entity.id
_entity.type
_entity.pdbx_description
1 polymer ?
#
loop_
_entity_poly.entity_id
_entity_poly.type
_entity_poly.pdbx_seq_one_letter_code
_entity_poly.pdbx_strand_id
1 'polypeptide(L)'
;MFEERRRGRTLAKITSYAYVIAGVLLLVVALALNSDTGAALLAQRGASISDLVFGVIFYFIFAAVIYFLSTRYDNDDVVWKAYIVIAVLNFIVIGFSLLLLAFSVLLVVAANDVREELK
;
A
#
# COMPACT_ATOMS: atom_id res chain seq x y z
N MET A 1 23.82 20.22 -8.77
CA MET A 1 23.68 18.99 -9.59
C MET A 1 23.98 17.70 -8.82
N PHE A 2 25.21 17.43 -8.35
CA PHE A 2 25.53 16.13 -7.72
C PHE A 2 24.76 15.85 -6.40
N GLU A 3 24.58 16.87 -5.55
CA GLU A 3 23.86 16.76 -4.29
C GLU A 3 22.34 16.56 -4.46
N GLU A 4 21.74 17.22 -5.45
CA GLU A 4 20.30 17.10 -5.75
C GLU A 4 19.96 15.70 -6.27
N ARG A 5 20.81 15.13 -7.14
CA ARG A 5 20.69 13.74 -7.61
C ARG A 5 20.80 12.74 -6.46
N ARG A 6 21.66 13.00 -5.48
CA ARG A 6 21.78 12.17 -4.28
C ARG A 6 20.52 12.22 -3.41
N ARG A 7 19.97 13.42 -3.18
CA ARG A 7 18.71 13.61 -2.43
C ARG A 7 17.51 12.95 -3.13
N GLY A 8 17.40 13.10 -4.45
CA GLY A 8 16.33 12.48 -5.24
C GLY A 8 16.34 10.94 -5.17
N ARG A 9 17.52 10.32 -5.30
CA ARG A 9 17.67 8.86 -5.15
C ARG A 9 17.34 8.38 -3.74
N THR A 10 17.76 9.12 -2.71
CA THR A 10 17.39 8.79 -1.33
C THR A 10 15.88 8.87 -1.12
N LEU A 11 15.23 9.91 -1.63
CA LEU A 11 13.78 10.05 -1.53
C LEU A 11 13.05 8.92 -2.25
N ALA A 12 13.46 8.55 -3.47
CA ALA A 12 12.87 7.43 -4.20
C ALA A 12 12.99 6.09 -3.43
N LYS A 13 14.14 5.84 -2.79
CA LYS A 13 14.33 4.66 -1.93
C LYS A 13 13.42 4.69 -0.71
N ILE A 14 13.30 5.84 -0.04
CA ILE A 14 12.37 6.02 1.09
C ILE A 14 10.93 5.74 0.64
N THR A 15 10.52 6.30 -0.51
CA THR A 15 9.19 6.06 -1.08
C THR A 15 8.99 4.57 -1.37
N SER A 16 9.95 3.89 -1.99
CA SER A 16 9.89 2.44 -2.21
C SER A 16 9.69 1.66 -0.90
N TYR A 17 10.44 1.99 0.16
CA TYR A 17 10.25 1.35 1.46
C TYR A 17 8.87 1.63 2.07
N ALA A 18 8.32 2.83 1.89
CA ALA A 18 6.95 3.14 2.31
C ALA A 18 5.92 2.26 1.59
N TYR A 19 6.10 1.98 0.30
CA TYR A 19 5.26 1.03 -0.44
C TYR A 19 5.37 -0.39 0.08
N VAL A 20 6.58 -0.86 0.43
CA VAL A 20 6.78 -2.17 1.06
C VAL A 20 6.01 -2.26 2.38
N ILE A 21 6.16 -1.25 3.24
CA ILE A 21 5.49 -1.21 4.55
C ILE A 21 3.96 -1.21 4.36
N ALA A 22 3.44 -0.40 3.45
CA ALA A 22 2.01 -0.36 3.13
C ALA A 22 1.49 -1.71 2.60
N GLY A 23 2.24 -2.37 1.70
CA GLY A 23 1.91 -3.69 1.18
C GLY A 23 1.91 -4.77 2.27
N VAL A 24 2.87 -4.74 3.19
CA VAL A 24 2.92 -5.67 4.34
C VAL A 24 1.74 -5.44 5.29
N LEU A 25 1.40 -4.18 5.60
CA LEU A 25 0.23 -3.86 6.42
C LEU A 25 -1.06 -4.36 5.79
N LEU A 26 -1.23 -4.11 4.48
CA LEU A 26 -2.41 -4.59 3.75
C LEU A 26 -2.47 -6.11 3.71
N LEU A 27 -1.34 -6.81 3.61
CA LEU A 27 -1.26 -8.26 3.70
C LEU A 27 -1.72 -8.78 5.07
N VAL A 28 -1.25 -8.17 6.15
CA VAL A 28 -1.67 -8.54 7.52
C VAL A 28 -3.19 -8.35 7.68
N VAL A 29 -3.74 -7.24 7.20
CA VAL A 29 -5.19 -7.00 7.26
C VAL A 29 -5.96 -7.97 6.38
N ALA A 30 -5.49 -8.26 5.16
CA ALA A 30 -6.13 -9.23 4.28
C ALA A 30 -6.17 -10.63 4.91
N LEU A 31 -5.11 -11.04 5.61
CA LEU A 31 -5.07 -12.30 6.36
C LEU A 31 -6.03 -12.27 7.55
N ALA A 32 -6.11 -11.15 8.29
CA ALA A 32 -7.04 -11.02 9.42
C ALA A 32 -8.52 -11.02 8.98
N LEU A 33 -8.82 -10.47 7.80
CA LEU A 33 -10.15 -10.46 7.20
C LEU A 33 -10.48 -11.73 6.41
N ASN A 34 -9.56 -12.69 6.31
CA ASN A 34 -9.78 -13.98 5.65
C ASN A 34 -10.54 -14.96 6.56
N SER A 35 -11.70 -14.52 7.04
CA SER A 35 -12.69 -15.29 7.81
C SER A 35 -14.07 -15.08 7.20
N ASP A 36 -15.04 -15.94 7.51
CA ASP A 36 -16.39 -15.81 6.95
C ASP A 36 -17.03 -14.45 7.28
N THR A 37 -16.83 -13.98 8.52
CA THR A 37 -17.32 -12.66 8.98
C THR A 37 -16.59 -11.51 8.28
N GLY A 38 -15.26 -11.58 8.17
CA GLY A 38 -14.46 -10.55 7.50
C GLY A 38 -14.78 -10.44 6.01
N ALA A 39 -14.92 -11.58 5.33
CA ALA A 39 -15.30 -11.67 3.93
C ALA A 39 -16.70 -11.11 3.68
N ALA A 40 -17.67 -11.42 4.54
CA ALA A 40 -19.03 -10.90 4.44
C ALA A 40 -19.08 -9.36 4.59
N LEU A 41 -18.31 -8.82 5.54
CA LEU A 41 -18.22 -7.36 5.76
C LEU A 41 -17.49 -6.64 4.62
N LEU A 42 -16.47 -7.24 4.02
CA LEU A 42 -15.84 -6.72 2.80
C LEU A 42 -16.84 -6.68 1.64
N ALA A 43 -17.58 -7.76 1.42
CA ALA A 43 -18.57 -7.86 0.35
C ALA A 43 -19.69 -6.81 0.48
N GLN A 44 -20.13 -6.52 1.70
CA GLN A 44 -21.10 -5.45 1.98
C GLN A 44 -20.59 -4.06 1.57
N ARG A 45 -19.27 -3.85 1.55
CA ARG A 45 -18.64 -2.61 1.10
C ARG A 45 -18.22 -2.63 -0.37
N GLY A 46 -18.69 -3.64 -1.13
CA GLY A 46 -18.40 -3.78 -2.55
C GLY A 46 -16.96 -4.18 -2.86
N ALA A 47 -16.27 -4.82 -1.91
CA ALA A 47 -14.91 -5.30 -2.09
C ALA A 47 -14.79 -6.78 -1.73
N SER A 48 -13.72 -7.41 -2.21
CA SER A 48 -13.41 -8.81 -1.98
C SER A 48 -12.01 -8.96 -1.38
N ILE A 49 -11.75 -10.13 -0.78
CA ILE A 49 -10.41 -10.50 -0.32
C ILE A 49 -9.42 -10.51 -1.50
N SER A 50 -9.88 -10.93 -2.69
CA SER A 50 -9.08 -10.85 -3.92
C SER A 50 -8.65 -9.41 -4.23
N ASP A 51 -9.50 -8.41 -4.04
CA ASP A 51 -9.14 -7.00 -4.28
C ASP A 51 -8.03 -6.54 -3.34
N LEU A 52 -8.07 -6.98 -2.07
CA LEU A 52 -7.00 -6.70 -1.12
C LEU A 52 -5.68 -7.37 -1.53
N VAL A 53 -5.73 -8.64 -1.96
CA VAL A 53 -4.55 -9.37 -2.45
C VAL A 53 -3.96 -8.71 -3.68
N PHE A 54 -4.80 -8.28 -4.63
CA PHE A 54 -4.35 -7.49 -5.78
C PHE A 54 -3.66 -6.20 -5.33
N GLY A 55 -4.25 -5.48 -4.38
CA GLY A 55 -3.64 -4.30 -3.78
C GLY A 55 -2.24 -4.59 -3.23
N VAL A 56 -2.07 -5.66 -2.46
CA VAL A 56 -0.77 -6.09 -1.90
C VAL A 56 0.26 -6.32 -3.01
N ILE A 57 -0.12 -7.04 -4.07
CA ILE A 57 0.76 -7.31 -5.22
C ILE A 57 1.19 -6.01 -5.89
N PHE A 58 0.25 -5.09 -6.13
CA PHE A 58 0.56 -3.79 -6.73
C PHE A 58 1.53 -2.98 -5.85
N TYR A 59 1.32 -2.97 -4.53
CA TYR A 59 2.23 -2.31 -3.59
C TYR A 59 3.67 -2.82 -3.72
N PHE A 60 3.86 -4.14 -3.79
CA PHE A 60 5.20 -4.74 -3.97
C PHE A 60 5.80 -4.47 -5.35
N ILE A 61 5.00 -4.53 -6.42
CA ILE A 61 5.45 -4.21 -7.78
C ILE A 61 5.93 -2.75 -7.83
N PHE A 62 5.15 -1.80 -7.31
CA PHE A 62 5.53 -0.40 -7.29
C PHE A 62 6.79 -0.16 -6.45
N ALA A 63 6.88 -0.77 -5.26
CA ALA A 63 8.09 -0.72 -4.45
C ALA A 63 9.33 -1.19 -5.23
N ALA A 64 9.23 -2.33 -5.91
CA ALA A 64 10.32 -2.91 -6.68
C ALA A 64 10.72 -2.04 -7.87
N VAL A 65 9.75 -1.52 -8.63
CA VAL A 65 9.98 -0.65 -9.79
C VAL A 65 10.68 0.64 -9.35
N ILE A 66 10.19 1.31 -8.31
CA ILE A 66 10.78 2.56 -7.81
C ILE A 66 12.21 2.30 -7.31
N TYR A 67 12.42 1.22 -6.55
CA TYR A 67 13.74 0.86 -6.04
C TYR A 67 14.74 0.58 -7.16
N PHE A 68 14.33 -0.24 -8.13
CA PHE A 68 15.15 -0.64 -9.27
C PHE A 68 15.52 0.56 -10.13
N LEU A 69 14.53 1.40 -10.46
CA LEU A 69 14.82 2.63 -11.18
C LEU A 69 15.84 3.44 -10.38
N SER A 70 15.66 3.61 -9.06
CA SER A 70 16.48 4.49 -8.18
C SER A 70 17.94 4.06 -8.06
N THR A 71 18.23 2.82 -8.43
CA THR A 71 19.54 2.19 -8.32
C THR A 71 20.24 2.04 -9.65
N ARG A 72 19.51 1.78 -10.75
CA ARG A 72 20.11 1.38 -12.03
C ARG A 72 20.34 2.51 -13.02
N TYR A 73 19.61 3.62 -12.91
CA TYR A 73 19.72 4.71 -13.88
C TYR A 73 20.24 6.01 -13.24
N ASP A 74 21.36 6.53 -13.76
CA ASP A 74 21.75 7.95 -13.62
C ASP A 74 20.85 8.80 -14.55
N ASN A 75 19.54 8.75 -14.32
CA ASN A 75 18.57 9.54 -15.07
C ASN A 75 18.71 11.02 -14.70
N ASP A 76 18.44 11.89 -15.67
CA ASP A 76 18.38 13.34 -15.48
C ASP A 76 17.43 13.74 -14.33
N ASP A 77 17.74 14.87 -13.68
CA ASP A 77 17.04 15.39 -12.50
C ASP A 77 15.52 15.55 -12.68
N VAL A 78 15.05 15.70 -13.91
CA VAL A 78 13.62 15.85 -14.27
C VAL A 78 12.89 14.50 -14.28
N VAL A 79 13.53 13.47 -14.81
CA VAL A 79 12.94 12.12 -14.94
C VAL A 79 12.75 11.48 -13.56
N TRP A 80 13.68 11.73 -12.63
CA TRP A 80 13.58 11.27 -11.25
C TRP A 80 12.38 11.85 -10.49
N LYS A 81 12.15 13.16 -10.65
CA LYS A 81 11.00 13.83 -10.04
C LYS A 81 9.69 13.33 -10.62
N ALA A 82 9.63 13.09 -11.94
CA ALA A 82 8.46 12.53 -12.60
C ALA A 82 8.11 11.13 -12.07
N TYR A 83 9.09 10.23 -11.89
CA TYR A 83 8.84 8.91 -11.30
C TYR A 83 8.31 8.98 -9.88
N ILE A 84 8.84 9.89 -9.05
CA ILE A 84 8.35 10.08 -7.67
C ILE A 84 6.94 10.65 -7.68
N VAL A 85 6.62 11.62 -8.55
CA VAL A 85 5.28 12.20 -8.67
C VAL A 85 4.26 11.16 -9.13
N ILE A 86 4.61 10.36 -10.15
CA ILE A 86 3.74 9.27 -10.65
C ILE A 86 3.53 8.22 -9.57
N ALA A 87 4.56 7.87 -8.81
CA ALA A 87 4.44 6.99 -7.66
C ALA A 87 3.47 7.59 -6.64
N VAL A 88 3.74 8.80 -6.14
CA VAL A 88 2.89 9.46 -5.12
C VAL A 88 1.42 9.56 -5.58
N LEU A 89 1.15 9.91 -6.85
CA LEU A 89 -0.20 9.94 -7.39
C LEU A 89 -0.86 8.55 -7.40
N ASN A 90 -0.13 7.50 -7.80
CA ASN A 90 -0.64 6.12 -7.73
C ASN A 90 -0.88 5.65 -6.29
N PHE A 91 -0.04 6.06 -5.34
CA PHE A 91 -0.25 5.77 -3.92
C PHE A 91 -1.58 6.37 -3.43
N ILE A 92 -1.86 7.62 -3.78
CA ILE A 92 -3.06 8.33 -3.34
C ILE A 92 -4.32 7.76 -4.00
N VAL A 93 -4.28 7.44 -5.30
CA VAL A 93 -5.47 7.04 -6.07
C VAL A 93 -5.83 5.57 -5.87
N ILE A 94 -4.85 4.66 -5.93
CA ILE A 94 -5.08 3.21 -5.96
C ILE A 94 -4.75 2.56 -4.61
N GLY A 95 -3.68 3.01 -3.96
CA GLY A 95 -3.18 2.36 -2.75
C GLY A 95 -3.94 2.74 -1.47
N PHE A 96 -4.09 4.04 -1.23
CA PHE A 96 -4.63 4.57 0.02
C PHE A 96 -6.10 4.19 0.25
N SER A 97 -6.86 4.04 -0.83
CA SER A 97 -8.27 3.65 -0.81
C SER A 97 -8.49 2.23 -0.32
N LEU A 98 -7.67 1.26 -0.76
CA LEU A 98 -7.75 -0.12 -0.29
C LEU A 98 -7.29 -0.26 1.16
N LEU A 99 -6.27 0.50 1.57
CA LEU A 99 -5.72 0.46 2.92
C LEU A 99 -6.69 1.03 3.95
N LEU A 100 -7.33 2.17 3.66
CA LEU A 100 -8.39 2.75 4.50
C LEU A 100 -9.62 1.84 4.57
N LEU A 101 -10.04 1.26 3.44
CA LEU A 101 -11.16 0.34 3.41
C LEU A 101 -10.89 -0.87 4.31
N ALA A 102 -9.73 -1.52 4.14
CA ALA A 102 -9.35 -2.70 4.90
C ALA A 102 -9.27 -2.41 6.42
N PHE A 103 -8.67 -1.28 6.82
CA PHE A 103 -8.64 -0.85 8.22
C PHE A 103 -10.03 -0.57 8.78
N SER A 104 -10.90 0.08 8.01
CA SER A 104 -12.27 0.37 8.45
C SER A 104 -13.09 -0.90 8.70
N VAL A 105 -12.86 -1.95 7.91
CA VAL A 105 -13.51 -3.25 8.11
C VAL A 105 -12.91 -3.97 9.31
N LEU A 106 -11.59 -3.98 9.46
CA LEU A 106 -10.91 -4.57 10.61
C LEU A 106 -11.41 -3.99 11.94
N LEU A 107 -11.59 -2.67 12.02
CA LEU A 107 -12.13 -2.01 13.21
C LEU A 107 -13.56 -2.47 13.54
N VAL A 108 -14.39 -2.70 12.53
CA VAL A 108 -15.76 -3.20 12.72
C VAL A 108 -15.75 -4.65 13.20
N VAL A 109 -14.90 -5.50 12.62
CA VAL A 109 -14.72 -6.89 13.07
C VAL A 109 -14.28 -6.91 14.53
N ALA A 110 -13.20 -6.19 14.86
CA ALA A 110 -12.68 -6.14 16.23
C ALA A 110 -13.71 -5.59 17.24
N ALA A 111 -14.53 -4.61 16.85
CA ALA A 111 -15.59 -4.07 17.71
C ALA A 111 -16.73 -5.08 17.95
N ASN A 112 -17.06 -5.91 16.95
CA ASN A 112 -18.06 -6.96 17.09
C ASN A 112 -17.57 -8.08 18.02
N ASP A 113 -16.32 -8.52 17.87
CA ASP A 113 -15.71 -9.57 18.69
C ASP A 113 -15.72 -9.17 20.19
N VAL A 114 -15.28 -7.94 20.51
CA VAL A 114 -15.32 -7.41 21.88
C VAL A 114 -16.76 -7.35 22.43
N ARG A 115 -17.75 -7.03 21.60
CA ARG A 115 -19.15 -6.99 22.02
C ARG A 115 -19.70 -8.38 22.33
N GLU A 116 -19.26 -9.41 21.62
CA GLU A 116 -19.62 -10.80 21.91
C GLU A 116 -18.99 -11.29 23.20
N GLU A 117 -17.74 -10.94 23.48
CA GLU A 117 -17.05 -11.30 24.73
C GLU A 117 -17.66 -10.62 25.99
N LEU A 118 -18.32 -9.47 25.82
CA LEU A 118 -18.96 -8.73 26.92
C LEU A 118 -20.41 -9.15 27.22
N LYS A 119 -20.98 -10.10 26.47
CA LYS A 119 -22.35 -10.62 26.67
C LYS A 119 -22.33 -11.94 27.42
#